data_AF-A0A3A9WFB6-F1
#
_entry.id   AF-A0A3A9WFB6-F1
#
_cell.length_a   1.000
_cell.length_b   1.000
_cell.length_c   1.000
_cell.angle_alpha   90.00
_cell.angle_beta   90.00
_cell.angle_gamma   90.00
#
_symmetry.space_group_name_H-M   'P 1'
#
loop_
_entity.id
_entity.type
_entity.pdbx_description
1 polymer ?
#
loop_
_entity_poly.entity_id
_entity_poly.type
_entity_poly.pdbx_seq_one_letter_code
_entity_poly.pdbx_strand_id
1 'polypeptide(L)'
;MDEPPTIPGAPPKTRTPFAAPFALDALARTGHPEAAVERLGPLWGGMLDAGATTFREEFHEPGAGRYEMYGRPFGKSLCHAWAAGPARLLPEIVCGIRPTGPGWSTFALEPHLGPLDRTGAVVPAPGGDIGVVVTRDRLRVDIPAGHTLVHGGRAYRGPRSLTIELP
;
A
#
# COMPACT_ATOMS: atom_id res chain seq x y z
N MET A 1 0.49 7.69 33.96
CA MET A 1 0.97 8.22 32.66
C MET A 1 1.38 6.98 31.91
N ASP A 2 0.39 6.38 31.26
CA ASP A 2 0.46 4.99 30.84
C ASP A 2 1.35 4.85 29.61
N GLU A 3 2.27 3.90 29.68
CA GLU A 3 3.13 3.48 28.60
C GLU A 3 2.26 2.95 27.44
N PRO A 4 2.46 3.39 26.19
CA PRO A 4 1.66 2.91 25.08
C PRO A 4 1.87 1.40 24.89
N PRO A 5 0.83 0.65 24.49
CA PRO A 5 0.90 -0.80 24.38
C PRO A 5 1.99 -1.23 23.40
N THR A 6 2.79 -2.21 23.81
CA THR A 6 3.78 -2.87 22.96
C THR A 6 3.07 -3.72 21.91
N ILE A 7 3.25 -3.36 20.63
CA ILE A 7 2.66 -4.08 19.51
C ILE A 7 3.44 -5.40 19.29
N PRO A 8 2.81 -6.59 19.35
CA PRO A 8 3.50 -7.86 19.13
C PRO A 8 3.84 -8.06 17.65
N GLY A 9 5.08 -8.50 17.40
CA GLY A 9 5.62 -8.74 16.05
C GLY A 9 6.85 -7.86 15.87
N ALA A 10 8.04 -8.46 16.05
CA ALA A 10 9.30 -7.71 16.01
C ALA A 10 9.35 -6.82 14.75
N PRO A 11 9.54 -5.50 14.89
CA PRO A 11 9.68 -4.63 13.74
C PRO A 11 10.84 -5.15 12.89
N PRO A 12 10.77 -5.03 11.56
CA PRO A 12 11.92 -5.30 10.73
C PRO A 12 13.11 -4.48 11.29
N LYS A 13 14.32 -5.05 11.28
CA LYS A 13 15.56 -4.36 11.74
C LYS A 13 15.80 -3.02 11.03
N THR A 14 15.04 -2.72 9.97
CA THR A 14 14.98 -1.43 9.30
C THR A 14 14.29 -0.40 10.19
N ARG A 15 15.09 0.51 10.77
CA ARG A 15 14.63 1.64 11.58
C ARG A 15 13.77 2.64 10.81
N THR A 16 13.80 2.60 9.48
CA THR A 16 13.22 3.64 8.63
C THR A 16 12.04 3.13 7.79
N PRO A 17 10.96 3.92 7.68
CA PRO A 17 9.84 3.65 6.78
C PRO A 17 10.22 3.81 5.29
N PHE A 18 11.45 4.23 4.97
CA PHE A 18 11.97 4.26 3.61
C PHE A 18 12.18 2.85 3.04
N ALA A 19 12.83 1.96 3.80
CA ALA A 19 13.18 0.63 3.31
C ALA A 19 12.00 -0.35 3.41
N ALA A 20 11.10 -0.13 4.37
CA ALA A 20 10.00 -1.05 4.66
C ALA A 20 9.10 -1.34 3.43
N PRO A 21 8.68 -0.35 2.62
CA PRO A 21 7.82 -0.61 1.48
C PRO A 21 8.44 -1.51 0.41
N PHE A 22 9.76 -1.46 0.22
CA PHE A 22 10.45 -2.35 -0.72
C PHE A 22 10.44 -3.81 -0.22
N ALA A 23 10.66 -4.01 1.09
CA ALA A 23 10.61 -5.33 1.70
C ALA A 23 9.19 -5.93 1.65
N LEU A 24 8.17 -5.11 1.91
CA LEU A 24 6.77 -5.53 1.85
C LEU A 24 6.32 -5.84 0.43
N ASP A 25 6.73 -5.03 -0.55
CA ASP A 25 6.48 -5.30 -1.98
C ASP A 25 7.13 -6.60 -2.44
N ALA A 26 8.38 -6.85 -2.03
CA ALA A 26 9.07 -8.12 -2.32
C ALA A 26 8.34 -9.32 -1.68
N LEU A 27 7.85 -9.16 -0.45
CA LEU A 27 7.07 -10.19 0.24
C LEU A 27 5.75 -10.47 -0.49
N ALA A 28 5.02 -9.43 -0.90
CA ALA A 28 3.79 -9.58 -1.67
C ALA A 28 4.03 -10.29 -3.02
N ARG A 29 5.06 -9.85 -3.76
CA ARG A 29 5.42 -10.42 -5.08
C ARG A 29 5.92 -11.86 -5.03
N THR A 30 6.35 -12.34 -3.86
CA THR A 30 6.79 -13.72 -3.66
C THR A 30 5.65 -14.62 -3.15
N GLY A 31 4.40 -14.19 -3.30
CA GLY A 31 3.22 -14.99 -3.00
C GLY A 31 2.70 -14.85 -1.57
N HIS A 32 3.09 -13.78 -0.85
CA HIS A 32 2.64 -13.53 0.52
C HIS A 32 2.01 -12.13 0.71
N PRO A 33 1.02 -11.74 -0.12
CA PRO A 33 0.41 -10.41 -0.04
C PRO A 33 -0.31 -10.16 1.29
N GLU A 34 -0.98 -11.16 1.86
CA GLU A 34 -1.67 -11.04 3.15
C GLU A 34 -0.66 -10.73 4.27
N ALA A 35 0.45 -11.46 4.31
CA ALA A 35 1.52 -11.24 5.28
C ALA A 35 2.18 -9.86 5.11
N ALA A 36 2.25 -9.33 3.88
CA ALA A 36 2.75 -7.99 3.63
C ALA A 36 1.83 -6.91 4.21
N VAL A 37 0.50 -7.05 4.05
CA VAL A 37 -0.49 -6.15 4.63
C VAL A 37 -0.52 -6.26 6.15
N GLU A 38 -0.47 -7.47 6.70
CA GLU A 38 -0.41 -7.71 8.15
C GLU A 38 0.80 -7.02 8.80
N ARG A 39 1.95 -6.96 8.10
CA ARG A 39 3.13 -6.24 8.58
C ARG A 39 3.05 -4.73 8.41
N LEU A 40 2.30 -4.22 7.42
CA LEU A 40 2.08 -2.79 7.22
C LEU A 40 1.34 -2.17 8.41
N GLY A 41 0.31 -2.88 8.93
CA GLY A 41 -0.54 -2.43 10.03
C GLY A 41 0.23 -1.95 11.27
N PRO A 42 1.03 -2.79 11.94
CA PRO A 42 1.84 -2.40 13.11
C PRO A 42 2.81 -1.24 12.85
N LEU A 43 3.46 -1.21 11.68
CA LEU A 43 4.51 -0.24 11.38
C LEU A 43 3.98 1.18 11.22
N TRP A 44 2.94 1.35 10.42
CA TRP A 44 2.32 2.66 10.21
C TRP A 44 1.23 2.96 11.23
N GLY A 45 0.51 1.93 11.69
CA GLY A 45 -0.47 2.03 12.78
C GLY A 45 0.17 2.55 14.07
N GLY A 46 1.37 2.09 14.42
CA GLY A 46 2.10 2.64 15.57
C GLY A 46 2.39 4.14 15.47
N MET A 47 2.55 4.70 14.25
CA MET A 47 2.67 6.16 14.09
C MET A 47 1.32 6.85 14.34
N LEU A 48 0.23 6.28 13.84
CA LEU A 48 -1.14 6.79 14.02
C LEU A 48 -1.55 6.76 15.50
N ASP A 49 -1.30 5.64 16.19
CA ASP A 49 -1.54 5.47 17.63
C ASP A 49 -0.74 6.48 18.45
N ALA A 50 0.46 6.83 17.98
CA ALA A 50 1.29 7.88 18.57
C ALA A 50 0.87 9.31 18.19
N GLY A 51 -0.30 9.50 17.58
CA GLY A 51 -0.91 10.79 17.23
C GLY A 51 -0.33 11.47 15.99
N ALA A 52 0.34 10.74 15.10
CA ALA A 52 0.89 11.33 13.89
C ALA A 52 -0.21 11.62 12.85
N THR A 53 -0.24 12.85 12.34
CA THR A 53 -1.11 13.26 11.22
C THR A 53 -0.39 13.26 9.86
N THR A 54 0.93 13.05 9.89
CA THR A 54 1.83 12.84 8.76
C THR A 54 2.85 11.76 9.14
N PHE A 55 3.46 11.09 8.17
CA PHE A 55 4.40 10.00 8.47
C PHE A 55 5.81 10.50 8.72
N ARG A 56 6.44 9.94 9.75
CA ARG A 56 7.74 10.39 10.27
C ARG A 56 8.90 9.83 9.46
N GLU A 57 10.05 10.47 9.60
CA GLU A 57 11.29 10.09 8.94
C GLU A 57 11.84 8.72 9.40
N GLU A 58 11.60 8.36 10.66
CA GLU A 58 12.04 7.13 11.30
C GLU A 58 10.89 6.55 12.14
N PHE A 59 10.81 5.23 12.27
CA PHE A 59 9.94 4.60 13.25
C PHE A 59 10.34 5.00 14.68
N HIS A 60 9.44 4.80 15.65
CA HIS A 60 9.81 5.03 17.04
C HIS A 60 10.72 3.90 17.53
N GLU A 61 11.84 4.26 18.16
CA GLU A 61 12.67 3.33 18.89
C GLU A 61 12.51 3.50 20.40
N PRO A 62 12.32 2.40 21.15
CA PRO A 62 12.34 2.43 22.60
C PRO A 62 13.63 3.07 23.13
N GLY A 63 13.49 4.04 24.05
CA GLY A 63 14.62 4.75 24.65
C GLY A 63 15.15 5.94 23.85
N ALA A 64 14.76 6.11 22.58
CA ALA A 64 15.10 7.30 21.81
C ALA A 64 14.16 8.46 22.11
N GLY A 65 14.68 9.69 22.09
CA GLY A 65 13.86 10.90 22.18
C GLY A 65 12.82 10.92 21.06
N ARG A 66 11.55 11.21 21.41
CA ARG A 66 10.40 11.13 20.48
C ARG A 66 10.62 11.91 19.17
N TYR A 67 11.29 13.06 19.28
CA TYR A 67 11.58 13.99 18.17
C TYR A 67 13.07 14.06 17.83
N GLU A 68 13.88 13.25 18.50
CA GLU A 68 15.32 13.29 18.36
C GLU A 68 15.74 12.57 17.09
N MET A 69 16.64 13.20 16.34
CA MET A 69 17.35 12.58 15.23
C MET A 69 18.62 13.36 14.98
N TYR A 70 19.66 12.70 14.44
CA TYR A 70 20.95 13.34 14.13
C TYR A 70 21.60 14.04 15.35
N GLY A 71 21.41 13.51 16.55
CA GLY A 71 21.92 14.09 17.80
C GLY A 71 21.27 15.43 18.19
N ARG A 72 20.11 15.77 17.61
CA ARG A 72 19.37 17.01 17.90
C ARG A 72 18.00 16.66 18.50
N PRO A 73 17.58 17.27 19.63
CA PRO A 73 16.33 16.94 20.32
C PRO A 73 15.05 17.01 19.47
N PHE A 74 15.04 17.86 18.44
CA PHE A 74 13.94 18.03 17.49
C PHE A 74 14.41 17.86 16.03
N GLY A 75 15.42 17.02 15.81
CA GLY A 75 16.02 16.83 14.50
C GLY A 75 15.19 15.98 13.53
N LYS A 76 14.20 15.23 14.04
CA LYS A 76 13.38 14.30 13.26
C LYS A 76 12.35 15.03 12.42
N SER A 77 12.29 14.77 11.11
CA SER A 77 11.14 15.19 10.33
C SER A 77 9.91 14.36 10.70
N LEU A 78 8.83 15.04 11.06
CA LEU A 78 7.54 14.41 11.36
C LEU A 78 6.67 14.24 10.12
N CYS A 79 7.08 14.81 8.98
CA CYS A 79 6.39 14.75 7.70
C CYS A 79 7.43 14.47 6.60
N HIS A 80 7.75 13.19 6.41
CA HIS A 80 8.76 12.77 5.46
C HIS A 80 8.14 11.93 4.34
N ALA A 81 8.22 12.42 3.10
CA ALA A 81 7.55 11.81 1.95
C ALA A 81 7.91 10.35 1.72
N TRP A 82 9.15 9.95 2.03
CA TRP A 82 9.61 8.57 1.90
C TRP A 82 8.86 7.56 2.78
N ALA A 83 8.07 8.05 3.74
CA ALA A 83 7.31 7.23 4.67
C ALA A 83 5.88 7.00 4.15
N ALA A 84 5.52 7.57 2.99
CA ALA A 84 4.21 7.41 2.37
C ALA A 84 4.04 6.09 1.60
N GLY A 85 4.89 5.08 1.87
CA GLY A 85 4.81 3.76 1.26
C GLY A 85 3.40 3.13 1.19
N PRO A 86 2.55 3.23 2.23
CA PRO A 86 1.19 2.70 2.20
C PRO A 86 0.33 3.26 1.07
N ALA A 87 0.55 4.50 0.64
CA ALA A 87 -0.21 5.12 -0.44
C ALA A 87 -0.03 4.38 -1.78
N ARG A 88 1.13 3.74 -1.99
CA ARG A 88 1.37 2.85 -3.14
C ARG A 88 0.96 1.42 -2.83
N LEU A 89 1.38 0.89 -1.68
CA LEU A 89 1.25 -0.53 -1.37
C LEU A 89 -0.19 -0.98 -1.18
N LEU A 90 -1.07 -0.16 -0.58
CA LEU A 90 -2.45 -0.58 -0.35
C LEU A 90 -3.23 -0.77 -1.67
N PRO A 91 -3.19 0.16 -2.64
CA PRO A 91 -3.73 -0.12 -3.97
C PRO A 91 -3.11 -1.35 -4.63
N GLU A 92 -1.78 -1.45 -4.65
CA GLU A 92 -1.09 -2.53 -5.38
C GLU A 92 -1.32 -3.92 -4.78
N ILE A 93 -1.32 -4.04 -3.45
CA ILE A 93 -1.45 -5.32 -2.76
C ILE A 93 -2.92 -5.66 -2.50
N VAL A 94 -3.72 -4.73 -1.96
CA VAL A 94 -5.10 -5.03 -1.52
C VAL A 94 -6.06 -5.01 -2.71
N CYS A 95 -6.03 -3.96 -3.53
CA CYS A 95 -6.84 -3.95 -4.76
C CYS A 95 -6.23 -4.84 -5.85
N GLY A 96 -4.94 -5.15 -5.75
CA GLY A 96 -4.24 -5.99 -6.71
C GLY A 96 -3.88 -5.29 -8.02
N ILE A 97 -4.01 -3.97 -8.09
CA ILE A 97 -3.80 -3.22 -9.32
C ILE A 97 -2.32 -2.93 -9.54
N ARG A 98 -1.77 -3.41 -10.67
CA ARG A 98 -0.35 -3.21 -10.99
C ARG A 98 -0.11 -2.90 -12.46
N PRO A 99 0.78 -1.96 -12.80
CA PRO A 99 1.19 -1.73 -14.17
C PRO A 99 2.04 -2.92 -14.66
N THR A 100 1.76 -3.38 -15.88
CA THR A 100 2.56 -4.39 -16.58
C THR A 100 3.24 -3.84 -17.83
N GLY A 101 3.01 -2.55 -18.11
CA GLY A 101 3.61 -1.81 -19.22
C GLY A 101 3.82 -0.34 -18.85
N PRO A 102 4.65 0.38 -19.63
CA PRO A 102 4.96 1.78 -19.36
C PRO A 102 3.70 2.64 -19.40
N GLY A 103 3.63 3.63 -18.51
CA GLY A 103 2.51 4.57 -18.44
C GLY A 103 1.14 3.90 -18.29
N TRP A 104 1.07 2.72 -17.65
CA TRP A 104 -0.15 1.93 -17.51
C TRP A 104 -0.78 1.43 -18.81
N SER A 105 -0.04 1.46 -19.93
CA SER A 105 -0.52 0.96 -21.24
C SER A 105 -1.10 -0.46 -21.16
N THR A 106 -0.50 -1.29 -20.30
CA THR A 106 -1.07 -2.56 -19.83
C THR A 106 -1.00 -2.62 -18.31
N PHE A 107 -1.99 -3.28 -17.69
CA PHE A 107 -2.02 -3.52 -16.26
C PHE A 107 -2.75 -4.83 -15.94
N ALA A 108 -2.55 -5.34 -14.72
CA ALA A 108 -3.18 -6.54 -14.20
C ALA A 108 -3.95 -6.24 -12.91
N LEU A 109 -4.90 -7.11 -12.58
CA LEU A 109 -5.68 -7.09 -11.35
C LEU A 109 -5.72 -8.47 -10.70
N GLU A 110 -5.18 -8.54 -9.49
CA GLU A 110 -5.13 -9.74 -8.63
C GLU A 110 -5.48 -9.33 -7.18
N PRO A 111 -6.78 -9.20 -6.83
CA PRO A 111 -7.16 -8.63 -5.53
C PRO A 111 -6.86 -9.53 -4.34
N HIS A 112 -6.46 -8.91 -3.22
CA HIS A 112 -6.22 -9.58 -1.93
C HIS A 112 -6.92 -8.81 -0.81
N LEU A 113 -8.22 -9.08 -0.60
CA LEU A 113 -9.04 -8.32 0.35
C LEU A 113 -8.64 -8.54 1.81
N GLY A 114 -8.03 -9.69 2.13
CA GLY A 114 -7.78 -10.10 3.51
C GLY A 114 -9.07 -10.02 4.34
N PRO A 115 -9.10 -9.24 5.44
CA PRO A 115 -10.29 -9.11 6.28
C PRO A 115 -11.36 -8.15 5.71
N LEU A 116 -11.07 -7.39 4.66
CA LEU A 116 -11.97 -6.36 4.14
C LEU A 116 -13.11 -6.98 3.32
N ASP A 117 -14.30 -6.39 3.37
CA ASP A 117 -15.42 -6.79 2.51
C ASP A 117 -15.41 -6.08 1.14
N ARG A 118 -14.78 -4.91 1.10
CA ARG A 118 -14.68 -4.06 -0.08
C ARG A 118 -13.44 -3.20 -0.06
N THR A 119 -12.83 -3.01 -1.22
CA THR A 119 -11.74 -2.07 -1.45
C THR A 119 -11.89 -1.38 -2.80
N GLY A 120 -11.10 -0.34 -3.04
CA GLY A 120 -11.07 0.35 -4.32
C GLY A 120 -9.89 1.30 -4.44
N ALA A 121 -9.50 1.57 -5.67
CA ALA A 121 -8.43 2.48 -6.00
C ALA A 121 -8.77 3.24 -7.28
N VAL A 122 -8.28 4.48 -7.36
CA VAL A 122 -8.25 5.25 -8.59
C VAL A 122 -6.79 5.53 -8.89
N VAL A 123 -6.36 5.11 -10.07
CA VAL A 123 -5.00 5.33 -10.57
C VAL A 123 -5.06 6.36 -11.69
N PRO A 124 -4.53 7.57 -11.47
CA PRO A 124 -4.38 8.55 -12.55
C PRO A 124 -3.41 8.02 -13.60
N ALA A 125 -3.86 7.94 -14.85
CA ALA A 125 -3.07 7.46 -15.98
C ALA A 125 -3.21 8.37 -17.21
N PRO A 126 -2.27 8.31 -18.18
CA PRO A 126 -2.36 9.10 -19.40
C PRO A 126 -3.65 8.79 -20.20
N GLY A 127 -4.54 9.76 -20.36
CA GLY A 127 -5.80 9.57 -21.09
C GLY A 127 -7.01 9.23 -20.21
N GLY A 128 -6.82 9.14 -18.89
CA GLY A 128 -7.92 9.05 -17.92
C GLY A 128 -7.59 8.19 -16.71
N ASP A 129 -8.49 8.20 -15.74
CA ASP A 129 -8.34 7.43 -14.51
C ASP A 129 -8.71 5.96 -14.72
N ILE A 130 -7.87 5.05 -14.22
CA ILE A 130 -8.23 3.63 -14.06
C ILE A 130 -8.93 3.49 -12.71
N GLY A 131 -10.24 3.23 -12.75
CA GLY A 131 -11.05 3.02 -11.55
C GLY A 131 -11.20 1.54 -11.23
N VAL A 132 -11.01 1.14 -9.97
CA VAL A 132 -11.17 -0.24 -9.50
C VAL A 132 -12.02 -0.26 -8.24
N VAL A 133 -12.99 -1.16 -8.20
CA VAL A 133 -13.75 -1.51 -7.00
C VAL A 133 -13.78 -3.03 -6.90
N VAL A 134 -13.47 -3.56 -5.73
CA VAL A 134 -13.48 -5.01 -5.47
C VAL A 134 -14.32 -5.30 -4.24
N THR A 135 -15.21 -6.27 -4.34
CA THR A 135 -15.92 -6.92 -3.23
C THR A 135 -15.50 -8.39 -3.16
N ARG A 136 -16.00 -9.16 -2.18
CA ARG A 136 -15.66 -10.59 -2.03
C ARG A 136 -16.00 -11.44 -3.25
N ASP A 137 -17.03 -11.06 -3.98
CA ASP A 137 -17.61 -11.82 -5.10
C ASP A 137 -17.36 -11.17 -6.45
N ARG A 138 -16.92 -9.91 -6.52
CA ARG A 138 -16.86 -9.15 -7.77
C ARG A 138 -15.70 -8.18 -7.85
N LEU A 139 -15.18 -8.03 -9.06
CA LEU A 139 -14.27 -6.97 -9.46
C LEU A 139 -14.93 -6.11 -10.54
N ARG A 140 -15.03 -4.81 -10.27
CA ARG A 140 -15.41 -3.80 -11.26
C ARG A 140 -14.19 -2.95 -11.61
N VAL A 141 -14.00 -2.71 -12.90
CA VAL A 141 -12.89 -1.90 -13.42
C VAL A 141 -13.36 -1.00 -14.56
N ASP A 142 -12.97 0.26 -14.51
CA ASP A 142 -13.13 1.25 -15.57
C ASP A 142 -11.76 1.44 -16.24
N ILE A 143 -11.69 1.12 -17.53
CA ILE A 143 -10.46 1.13 -18.34
C ILE A 143 -10.55 2.33 -19.30
N PRO A 144 -9.69 3.36 -19.18
CA PRO A 144 -9.66 4.48 -20.12
C PRO A 144 -9.08 4.08 -21.48
N ALA A 145 -9.29 4.95 -22.49
CA ALA A 145 -8.71 4.75 -23.81
C ALA A 145 -7.17 4.67 -23.73
N GLY A 146 -6.56 3.80 -24.54
CA GLY A 146 -5.09 3.60 -24.53
C GLY A 146 -4.58 2.59 -23.52
N HIS A 147 -5.44 2.07 -22.63
CA HIS A 147 -5.07 1.09 -21.61
C HIS A 147 -5.68 -0.29 -21.88
N THR A 148 -5.02 -1.33 -21.36
CA THR A 148 -5.47 -2.72 -21.48
C THR A 148 -5.32 -3.45 -20.16
N LEU A 149 -6.42 -3.99 -19.64
CA LEU A 149 -6.40 -4.94 -18.53
C LEU A 149 -6.02 -6.33 -19.05
N VAL A 150 -5.09 -6.99 -18.39
CA VAL A 150 -4.83 -8.43 -18.54
C VAL A 150 -5.33 -9.16 -17.29
N HIS A 151 -6.34 -10.00 -17.46
CA HIS A 151 -6.94 -10.76 -16.35
C HIS A 151 -7.42 -12.13 -16.83
N GLY A 152 -7.10 -13.20 -16.09
CA GLY A 152 -7.47 -14.58 -16.45
C GLY A 152 -6.95 -15.02 -17.84
N GLY A 153 -5.76 -14.56 -18.23
CA GLY A 153 -5.17 -14.84 -19.56
C GLY A 153 -5.83 -14.10 -20.73
N ARG A 154 -6.78 -13.20 -20.48
CA ARG A 154 -7.47 -12.40 -21.50
C ARG A 154 -7.09 -10.93 -21.40
N ALA A 155 -7.08 -10.26 -22.55
CA ALA A 155 -6.81 -8.82 -22.65
C ALA A 155 -8.11 -8.05 -22.94
N TYR A 156 -8.33 -6.97 -22.21
CA TYR A 156 -9.49 -6.10 -22.36
C TYR A 156 -9.04 -4.66 -22.58
N ARG A 157 -9.19 -4.17 -23.81
CA ARG A 157 -8.79 -2.82 -24.20
C ARG A 157 -9.89 -1.80 -23.87
N GLY A 158 -9.51 -0.65 -23.31
CA GLY A 158 -10.38 0.50 -23.10
C GLY A 158 -10.69 1.31 -24.37
N PRO A 159 -11.68 2.22 -24.35
CA PRO A 159 -12.47 2.59 -23.18
C PRO A 159 -13.59 1.58 -22.89
N ARG A 160 -13.69 1.08 -21.66
CA ARG A 160 -14.81 0.24 -21.20
C ARG A 160 -14.83 0.04 -19.69
N SER A 161 -16.03 -0.24 -19.18
CA SER A 161 -16.24 -0.78 -17.84
C SER A 161 -16.44 -2.30 -17.92
N LEU A 162 -15.86 -3.03 -16.99
CA LEU A 162 -16.05 -4.48 -16.85
C LEU A 162 -16.50 -4.81 -15.43
N THR A 163 -17.24 -5.90 -15.32
CA THR A 163 -17.52 -6.57 -14.05
C THR A 163 -17.15 -8.04 -14.23
N ILE A 164 -16.33 -8.56 -13.34
CA ILE A 164 -15.79 -9.92 -13.34
C ILE A 164 -16.22 -10.54 -12.00
N GLU A 165 -16.90 -11.68 -12.04
CA GLU A 165 -17.18 -12.44 -10.82
C GLU A 165 -15.88 -13.09 -10.33
N LEU A 166 -15.63 -12.99 -9.03
CA LEU A 166 -14.51 -13.61 -8.34
C LEU A 166 -14.93 -14.98 -7.78
N PRO A 167 -14.00 -15.93 -7.69
CA PRO A 167 -14.27 -17.28 -7.18
C PRO A 167 -14.62 -17.31 -5.70
#